data_AF-A0A5Q3Q8Z8-F1
#
_entry.id   AF-A0A5Q3Q8Z8-F1
#
_cell.length_a   1.000
_cell.length_b   1.000
_cell.length_c   1.000
_cell.angle_alpha   90.00
_cell.angle_beta   90.00
_cell.angle_gamma   90.00
#
_symmetry.space_group_name_H-M   'P 1'
#
loop_
_entity.id
_entity.type
_entity.pdbx_description
1 polymer ?
#
loop_
_entity_poly.entity_id
_entity_poly.type
_entity_poly.pdbx_seq_one_letter_code
_entity_poly.pdbx_strand_id
1 'polypeptide(L)'
;MDTGHRLTIREVDPADVDALKAAASAAGRSLNAYLRAVLHDHARTARNRRLLAALDHDHGEQALPADLDAAAEVRALRDERDAVDDQRAGTRA
;
A
#
# COMPACT_ATOMS: atom_id res chain seq x y z
N MET A 1 23.45 8.86 -6.25
CA MET A 1 23.85 7.62 -6.97
C MET A 1 22.66 6.69 -6.92
N ASP A 2 22.08 6.38 -8.08
CA ASP A 2 20.92 5.50 -8.17
C ASP A 2 21.40 4.06 -8.00
N THR A 3 21.24 3.47 -6.81
CA THR A 3 21.60 2.08 -6.52
C THR A 3 20.55 1.15 -7.09
N GLY A 4 20.42 1.12 -8.42
CA GLY A 4 19.55 0.19 -9.11
C GLY A 4 20.16 -1.22 -9.11
N HIS A 5 19.48 -2.18 -8.50
CA HIS A 5 19.83 -3.60 -8.63
C HIS A 5 19.35 -4.15 -9.99
N ARG A 6 20.21 -4.90 -10.69
CA ARG A 6 19.86 -5.56 -11.96
C ARG A 6 19.35 -6.97 -11.68
N LEU A 7 18.13 -7.26 -12.13
CA LEU A 7 17.52 -8.59 -12.11
C LEU A 7 17.44 -9.13 -13.55
N THR A 8 17.84 -10.38 -13.74
CA THR A 8 17.70 -11.10 -15.01
C THR A 8 16.88 -12.36 -14.77
N ILE A 9 15.79 -12.53 -15.51
CA ILE A 9 14.94 -13.73 -15.48
C ILE A 9 15.33 -14.58 -16.70
N ARG A 10 15.65 -15.86 -16.46
CA ARG A 10 15.99 -16.83 -17.50
C ARG A 10 14.89 -17.89 -17.59
N GLU A 11 14.88 -18.63 -18.69
CA GLU A 11 13.98 -19.78 -18.88
C GLU A 11 12.50 -19.41 -18.76
N VAL A 12 12.10 -18.29 -19.36
CA VAL A 12 10.70 -17.87 -19.44
C VAL A 12 10.07 -18.50 -20.69
N ASP A 13 8.88 -19.06 -20.55
CA ASP A 13 8.10 -19.57 -21.67
C ASP A 13 7.89 -18.44 -22.71
N PRO A 14 8.17 -18.68 -24.01
CA PRO A 14 7.90 -17.70 -25.06
C PRO A 14 6.44 -17.18 -25.06
N ALA A 15 5.47 -18.04 -24.74
CA ALA A 15 4.06 -17.65 -24.66
C ALA A 15 3.81 -16.64 -23.53
N ASP A 16 4.45 -16.82 -22.38
CA ASP A 16 4.36 -15.87 -21.27
C ASP A 16 5.02 -14.54 -21.63
N VAL A 17 6.16 -14.57 -22.32
CA VAL A 17 6.82 -13.35 -22.79
C VAL A 17 5.90 -12.55 -23.71
N ASP A 18 5.19 -13.21 -24.62
CA ASP A 18 4.29 -12.54 -25.54
C ASP A 18 3.03 -12.02 -24.84
N ALA A 19 2.48 -12.77 -23.89
CA ALA A 19 1.39 -12.30 -23.04
C ALA A 19 1.81 -11.04 -22.22
N LEU A 20 3.02 -11.04 -21.66
CA LEU A 20 3.56 -9.89 -20.91
C LEU A 20 3.80 -8.68 -21.82
N LYS A 21 4.29 -8.87 -23.05
CA LYS A 21 4.42 -7.79 -24.03
C LYS A 21 3.06 -7.20 -24.40
N ALA A 22 2.06 -8.05 -24.64
CA ALA A 22 0.70 -7.62 -24.95
C ALA A 22 0.11 -6.80 -23.80
N ALA A 23 0.26 -7.26 -22.56
CA ALA A 23 -0.18 -6.53 -21.37
C ALA A 23 0.55 -5.19 -21.21
N ALA A 24 1.87 -5.16 -21.41
CA ALA A 24 2.64 -3.92 -21.37
C ALA A 24 2.19 -2.93 -22.45
N SER A 25 1.94 -3.41 -23.67
CA SER A 25 1.44 -2.58 -24.77
C SER A 25 0.04 -2.04 -24.51
N ALA A 26 -0.86 -2.87 -23.97
CA ALA A 26 -2.20 -2.43 -23.58
C ALA A 26 -2.17 -1.34 -22.49
N ALA A 27 -1.17 -1.40 -21.60
CA ALA A 27 -0.93 -0.39 -20.58
C ALA A 27 -0.16 0.86 -21.11
N GLY A 28 0.19 0.90 -22.41
CA GLY A 28 0.97 2.00 -23.00
C GLY A 28 2.39 2.12 -22.45
N ARG A 29 2.98 1.01 -22.01
CA ARG A 29 4.29 0.97 -21.34
C ARG A 29 5.26 0.04 -22.07
N SER A 30 6.57 0.29 -21.90
CA SER A 30 7.57 -0.71 -22.26
C SER A 30 7.48 -1.91 -21.33
N LEU A 31 7.86 -3.10 -21.83
CA LEU A 31 7.85 -4.34 -21.03
C LEU A 31 8.63 -4.18 -19.71
N ASN A 32 9.80 -3.55 -19.74
CA ASN A 32 10.60 -3.32 -18.52
C ASN A 32 9.91 -2.37 -17.53
N ALA A 33 9.26 -1.30 -18.02
CA ALA A 33 8.52 -0.39 -17.15
C ALA A 33 7.29 -1.07 -16.54
N TYR A 34 6.59 -1.89 -17.32
CA TYR A 34 5.47 -2.70 -16.86
C TYR A 34 5.89 -3.70 -15.79
N LEU A 35 6.92 -4.51 -16.05
CA LEU A 35 7.43 -5.49 -15.09
C LEU A 35 7.94 -4.83 -13.81
N ARG A 36 8.60 -3.67 -13.91
CA ARG A 36 9.04 -2.91 -12.73
C ARG A 36 7.85 -2.48 -11.86
N ALA A 37 6.77 -2.01 -12.48
CA ALA A 37 5.55 -1.65 -11.75
C ALA A 37 4.92 -2.86 -11.05
N VAL A 38 4.78 -3.98 -11.76
CA VAL A 38 4.25 -5.24 -11.20
C VAL A 38 5.09 -5.72 -10.03
N LEU A 39 6.43 -5.71 -10.16
CA LEU A 39 7.34 -6.11 -9.07
C LEU A 39 7.23 -5.16 -7.87
N HIS A 40 7.09 -3.86 -8.11
CA HIS A 40 6.92 -2.88 -7.04
C HIS A 40 5.62 -3.09 -6.28
N ASP A 41 4.50 -3.29 -6.99
CA ASP A 41 3.19 -3.52 -6.38
C ASP A 41 3.16 -4.83 -5.60
N HIS A 42 3.80 -5.87 -6.12
CA HIS A 42 3.94 -7.14 -5.41
C HIS A 42 4.77 -6.99 -4.13
N ALA A 43 5.94 -6.33 -4.21
CA ALA A 43 6.80 -6.09 -3.06
C ALA A 43 6.11 -5.23 -1.98
N ARG A 44 5.37 -4.19 -2.41
CA ARG A 44 4.57 -3.34 -1.52
C ARG A 44 3.48 -4.15 -0.83
N THR A 45 2.74 -4.97 -1.58
CA THR A 45 1.68 -5.82 -1.03
C THR A 45 2.24 -6.83 -0.03
N ALA A 46 3.34 -7.50 -0.37
CA ALA A 46 4.01 -8.44 0.52
C ALA A 46 4.52 -7.75 1.81
N ARG A 47 5.09 -6.54 1.69
CA ARG A 47 5.53 -5.74 2.84
C ARG A 47 4.33 -5.36 3.72
N ASN A 48 3.25 -4.87 3.13
CA ASN A 48 2.05 -4.50 3.87
C ASN A 48 1.45 -5.69 4.62
N ARG A 49 1.40 -6.88 4.00
CA ARG A 49 0.95 -8.10 4.67
C ARG A 49 1.84 -8.46 5.87
N ARG A 50 3.16 -8.33 5.75
CA ARG A 50 4.08 -8.56 6.87
C ARG A 50 3.92 -7.54 7.99
N LEU A 51 3.69 -6.26 7.64
CA LEU A 51 3.43 -5.22 8.62
C LEU A 51 2.12 -5.49 9.38
N LEU A 52 1.05 -5.84 8.67
CA LEU A 52 -0.23 -6.20 9.29
C LEU A 52 -0.07 -7.43 10.19
N ALA A 53 0.60 -8.49 9.73
CA ALA A 53 0.87 -9.66 10.56
C ALA A 53 1.72 -9.34 11.81
N ALA A 54 2.67 -8.40 11.70
CA ALA A 54 3.44 -7.94 12.85
C ALA A 54 2.59 -7.13 13.84
N LEU A 55 1.68 -6.28 13.35
CA LEU A 55 0.72 -5.56 14.18
C LEU A 55 -0.25 -6.53 14.86
N ASP A 56 -0.76 -7.53 14.16
CA ASP A 56 -1.62 -8.58 14.74
C ASP A 56 -0.88 -9.38 15.82
N HIS A 57 0.42 -9.60 15.66
CA HIS A 57 1.24 -10.28 16.67
C HIS A 57 1.46 -9.42 17.91
N ASP A 58 1.70 -8.11 17.74
CA ASP A 58 1.90 -7.16 18.83
C ASP A 58 0.58 -6.83 19.58
N HIS A 59 -0.53 -6.79 18.86
CA HIS A 59 -1.88 -6.66 19.43
C HIS A 59 -2.45 -7.97 20.02
N GLY A 60 -1.80 -9.11 19.76
CA GLY A 60 -2.14 -10.38 20.42
C GLY A 60 -1.78 -10.41 21.91
N GLU A 61 -0.82 -9.59 22.35
CA GLU A 61 -0.44 -9.44 23.76
C GLU A 61 -1.06 -8.20 24.43
N GLN A 62 -1.45 -7.19 23.65
CA GLN A 62 -2.26 -6.08 24.13
C GLN A 62 -3.73 -6.36 23.87
N ALA A 63 -4.33 -7.20 24.71
CA ALA A 63 -5.78 -7.19 24.86
C ALA A 63 -6.20 -5.74 25.15
N LEU A 64 -6.85 -5.09 24.18
CA LEU A 64 -7.54 -3.83 24.43
C LEU A 64 -8.37 -4.04 25.70
N PRO A 65 -8.24 -3.18 26.73
CA PRO A 65 -9.13 -3.21 27.88
C PRO A 65 -10.55 -3.41 27.40
N ALA A 66 -11.27 -4.40 27.93
CA ALA A 66 -12.62 -4.76 27.48
C ALA A 66 -13.63 -3.59 27.55
N ASP A 67 -13.25 -2.48 28.19
CA ASP A 67 -14.01 -1.26 28.36
C ASP A 67 -13.66 -0.13 27.37
N LEU A 68 -12.68 -0.30 26.46
CA LEU A 68 -12.41 0.69 25.41
C LEU A 68 -13.30 0.41 24.19
N ASP A 69 -14.41 1.14 24.08
CA ASP A 69 -15.13 1.27 22.81
C ASP A 69 -14.26 2.06 21.82
N ALA A 70 -13.35 1.37 21.15
CA ALA A 70 -12.48 1.93 20.13
C ALA A 70 -13.27 2.67 19.03
N ALA A 71 -14.54 2.32 18.79
CA ALA A 71 -15.40 3.04 17.86
C ALA A 71 -15.90 4.38 18.42
N ALA A 72 -16.05 4.52 19.73
CA ALA A 72 -16.31 5.82 20.38
C ALA A 72 -15.08 6.73 20.31
N GLU A 73 -13.89 6.20 20.55
CA GLU A 73 -12.64 6.98 20.50
C GLU A 73 -12.33 7.48 19.09
N VAL A 74 -12.50 6.63 18.06
CA VAL A 74 -12.32 7.02 16.66
C VAL A 74 -13.36 8.05 16.21
N ARG A 75 -14.60 8.01 16.74
CA ARG A 75 -15.61 9.04 16.49
C ARG A 75 -15.20 10.37 17.11
N ALA A 76 -14.79 10.37 18.38
CA ALA A 76 -14.34 11.59 19.06
C ALA A 76 -13.16 12.26 18.33
N LEU A 77 -12.18 11.48 17.85
CA LEU A 77 -11.05 12.00 17.07
C LEU A 77 -11.46 12.59 15.71
N ARG A 78 -12.52 12.05 15.08
CA ARG A 78 -13.07 12.61 13.83
C ARG A 78 -13.80 13.91 14.09
N ASP A 79 -14.63 13.94 15.13
CA ASP A 79 -15.42 15.12 15.51
C ASP A 79 -14.49 16.29 15.90
N GLU A 80 -13.40 16.02 16.63
CA GLU A 80 -12.39 17.05 16.93
C GLU A 80 -11.70 17.59 15.68
N ARG A 81 -11.35 16.71 14.74
CA ARG A 81 -10.69 17.13 13.50
C ARG A 81 -11.63 17.97 12.62
N ASP A 82 -12.88 17.53 12.50
CA ASP A 82 -13.88 18.23 11.70
C ASP A 82 -14.16 19.62 12.30
N ALA A 83 -14.20 19.74 13.65
CA ALA A 83 -14.31 21.04 14.32
C ALA A 83 -13.10 21.97 14.08
N VAL A 84 -11.89 21.43 14.00
CA VAL A 84 -10.67 22.20 13.67
C VAL A 84 -10.70 22.67 12.21
N ASP A 85 -11.16 21.82 11.30
CA ASP A 85 -11.26 22.16 9.88
C ASP A 85 -12.36 23.22 9.64
N ASP A 86 -13.49 23.12 10.33
CA ASP A 86 -14.56 24.13 10.29
C ASP A 86 -14.09 25.49 10.83
N GLN A 87 -13.32 25.50 11.93
CA GLN A 87 -12.73 26.74 12.47
C GLN A 87 -11.77 27.38 11.46
N ARG A 88 -10.93 26.58 10.79
CA ARG A 88 -9.99 27.06 9.76
C ARG A 88 -10.69 27.55 8.49
N ALA A 89 -11.80 26.93 8.11
CA ALA A 89 -12.62 27.38 6.99
C ALA A 89 -13.31 28.72 7.30
N GLY A 90 -13.78 28.89 8.54
CA GLY A 90 -14.41 30.14 9.01
C GLY A 90 -13.47 31.32 9.20
N THR A 91 -12.18 31.09 9.48
CA THR A 91 -11.19 32.20 9.61
C THR A 91 -10.67 32.74 8.27
N ARG A 92 -11.04 32.11 7.15
CA ARG A 92 -10.61 32.46 5.78
C ARG A 92 -11.69 33.18 4.95
N ALA A 93 -12.87 33.40 5.51
CA ALA A 93 -13.94 34.22 4.95
C ALA A 93 -13.86 35.66 5.50
#